data_AF-A0A8A4ZDK3-F1
#
_entry.id   AF-A0A8A4ZDK3-F1
#
_cell.length_a   1.000
_cell.length_b   1.000
_cell.length_c   1.000
_cell.angle_alpha   90.00
_cell.angle_beta   90.00
_cell.angle_gamma   90.00
#
_symmetry.space_group_name_H-M   'P 1'
#
loop_
_entity.id
_entity.type
_entity.pdbx_description
1 polymer ?
#
loop_
_entity_poly.entity_id
_entity_poly.type
_entity_poly.pdbx_seq_one_letter_code
_entity_poly.pdbx_strand_id
1 'polypeptide(L)' 'MTTTEPFSDTTTVPESHVRAIGAARDALQAAELHMRQAVHEARRQGVTWQQVGDTLGTTRQAAQERFRDL' A
#
# COMPACT_ATOMS: atom_id res chain seq x y z
N MET A 1 -55.63 -1.63 -11.96
CA MET A 1 -55.47 -0.90 -10.67
C MET A 1 -55.17 -1.98 -9.64
N THR A 2 -53.97 -2.20 -9.14
CA THR A 2 -52.87 -1.27 -8.82
C THR A 2 -51.55 -1.98 -9.05
N THR A 3 -50.64 -1.29 -9.75
CA THR A 3 -49.22 -1.61 -9.90
C THR A 3 -48.54 -1.58 -8.53
N THR A 4 -47.85 -2.65 -8.15
CA THR A 4 -46.90 -2.64 -7.03
C THR A 4 -45.54 -3.12 -7.54
N GLU A 5 -44.79 -2.21 -8.13
CA GLU A 5 -43.35 -2.07 -7.94
C GLU A 5 -43.13 -0.58 -7.60
N PRO A 6 -42.17 -0.16 -6.74
CA PRO A 6 -40.85 -0.79 -6.55
C PRO A 6 -40.30 -0.80 -5.11
N PHE A 7 -39.34 -1.69 -4.84
CA PHE A 7 -38.25 -1.40 -3.90
C PHE A 7 -36.94 -1.70 -4.62
N SER A 8 -36.47 -0.73 -5.42
CA SER A 8 -35.09 -0.74 -5.89
C SER A 8 -34.20 -0.44 -4.70
N ASP A 9 -33.77 -1.50 -4.04
CA ASP A 9 -32.77 -1.45 -2.99
C ASP A 9 -31.47 -0.90 -3.60
N THR A 10 -31.27 0.41 -3.44
CA THR A 10 -30.13 1.14 -3.97
C THR A 10 -28.93 0.95 -3.05
N THR A 11 -28.70 -0.27 -2.56
CA THR A 11 -27.62 -0.62 -1.63
C THR A 11 -26.52 -1.40 -2.33
N THR A 12 -26.09 -0.95 -3.52
CA THR A 12 -24.93 -1.55 -4.21
C THR A 12 -23.67 -0.68 -4.10
N VAL A 13 -23.83 0.59 -3.71
CA VAL A 13 -22.73 1.58 -3.69
C VAL A 13 -21.95 1.64 -2.34
N PRO A 14 -22.45 1.24 -1.15
CA PRO A 14 -21.63 1.31 0.08
C PRO A 14 -20.59 0.17 0.25
N GLU A 15 -20.99 -1.08 0.02
CA GLU A 15 -20.14 -2.25 0.27
C GLU A 15 -18.96 -2.35 -0.70
N SER A 16 -19.18 -1.93 -1.96
CA SER A 16 -18.16 -1.90 -2.99
C SER A 16 -17.05 -0.89 -2.68
N HIS A 17 -17.38 0.28 -2.13
CA HIS A 17 -16.39 1.26 -1.68
C HIS A 17 -15.61 0.79 -0.45
N VAL A 18 -16.28 0.21 0.55
CA VAL A 18 -15.58 -0.35 1.73
C VAL A 18 -14.65 -1.49 1.33
N ARG A 19 -15.09 -2.37 0.41
CA ARG A 19 -14.25 -3.42 -0.17
C ARG A 19 -13.05 -2.85 -0.93
N ALA A 20 -13.25 -1.79 -1.71
CA ALA A 20 -12.17 -1.13 -2.44
C ALA A 20 -11.13 -0.51 -1.49
N ILE A 21 -11.56 0.09 -0.37
CA ILE A 21 -10.66 0.60 0.67
C ILE A 21 -9.86 -0.54 1.29
N GLY A 22 -10.50 -1.67 1.63
CA GLY A 22 -9.82 -2.85 2.14
C GLY A 22 -8.77 -3.38 1.16
N ALA A 23 -9.12 -3.53 -0.11
CA ALA A 23 -8.20 -3.96 -1.15
C ALA A 23 -7.02 -2.99 -1.34
N ALA A 24 -7.27 -1.68 -1.28
CA ALA A 24 -6.21 -0.67 -1.37
C ALA A 24 -5.27 -0.74 -0.16
N ARG A 25 -5.81 -0.93 1.06
CA ARG A 25 -5.01 -1.14 2.27
C ARG A 25 -4.12 -2.37 2.14
N ASP A 26 -4.69 -3.50 1.74
CA ASP A 26 -3.96 -4.76 1.62
C ASP A 26 -2.88 -4.66 0.53
N ALA A 27 -3.16 -3.96 -0.58
CA ALA A 27 -2.18 -3.66 -1.61
C ALA A 27 -1.03 -2.78 -1.09
N LEU A 28 -1.32 -1.77 -0.27
CA LEU A 28 -0.29 -0.94 0.38
C LEU A 28 0.59 -1.77 1.33
N GLN A 29 -0.01 -2.69 2.11
CA GLN A 29 0.74 -3.58 2.99
C GLN A 29 1.65 -4.53 2.20
N ALA A 30 1.16 -5.10 1.10
CA ALA A 30 1.96 -5.93 0.21
C ALA A 30 3.10 -5.15 -0.44
N ALA A 31 2.82 -3.93 -0.92
CA ALA A 31 3.83 -3.06 -1.51
C ALA A 31 4.93 -2.67 -0.49
N GLU A 32 4.55 -2.36 0.75
CA GLU A 32 5.51 -2.07 1.83
C GLU A 32 6.42 -3.28 2.12
N LEU A 33 5.84 -4.49 2.18
CA LEU A 33 6.61 -5.71 2.39
C LEU A 33 7.61 -5.96 1.24
N HIS A 34 7.16 -5.82 -0.01
CA HIS A 34 8.04 -5.94 -1.18
C HIS A 34 9.15 -4.89 -1.17
N MET A 35 8.85 -3.65 -0.79
CA MET A 35 9.86 -2.59 -0.69
C MET A 35 10.92 -2.95 0.37
N ARG A 36 10.50 -3.43 1.54
CA ARG A 36 11.41 -3.90 2.60
C ARG A 36 12.32 -5.03 2.13
N GLN A 37 11.76 -6.03 1.44
CA GLN A 37 12.54 -7.13 0.87
C GLN A 37 13.57 -6.64 -0.17
N ALA A 38 13.16 -5.74 -1.07
CA ALA A 38 14.05 -5.18 -2.07
C ALA A 38 15.19 -4.36 -1.44
N VAL A 39 14.89 -3.56 -0.41
CA VAL A 39 15.92 -2.81 0.34
C VAL A 39 16.86 -3.77 1.08
N HIS A 40 16.33 -4.80 1.75
CA HIS A 40 17.16 -5.78 2.45
C HIS A 40 18.14 -6.48 1.48
N GLU A 41 17.65 -6.93 0.32
CA GLU A 41 18.50 -7.56 -0.69
C GLU A 41 19.52 -6.59 -1.28
N ALA A 42 19.13 -5.35 -1.59
CA ALA A 42 20.05 -4.30 -2.03
C ALA A 42 21.16 -4.04 -1.00
N ARG A 43 20.81 -4.00 0.30
CA ARG A 43 21.77 -3.82 1.39
C ARG A 43 22.74 -5.00 1.49
N ARG A 44 22.29 -6.23 1.27
CA ARG A 44 23.16 -7.43 1.20
C ARG A 44 24.14 -7.39 0.03
N GLN A 45 23.78 -6.73 -1.06
CA GLN A 45 24.64 -6.52 -2.23
C GLN A 45 25.57 -5.30 -2.10
N GLY A 46 25.57 -4.62 -0.95
CA GLY A 46 26.46 -3.49 -0.67
C GLY A 46 25.93 -2.12 -1.10
N VAL A 47 24.68 -2.00 -1.55
CA VAL A 47 24.05 -0.71 -1.85
C VAL A 47 24.01 0.13 -0.58
N THR A 48 24.49 1.37 -0.64
CA THR A 48 24.58 2.25 0.52
C THR A 48 23.21 2.84 0.90
N TRP A 49 23.04 3.22 2.17
CA TRP A 49 21.84 3.95 2.61
C TRP A 49 21.62 5.26 1.86
N GLN A 50 22.68 5.87 1.31
CA GLN A 50 22.56 7.08 0.51
C GLN A 50 21.88 6.78 -0.82
N GLN A 51 22.34 5.74 -1.54
CA GLN A 51 21.71 5.30 -2.79
C GLN A 51 20.26 4.86 -2.60
N VAL A 52 19.94 4.21 -1.47
CA VAL A 52 18.55 3.87 -1.12
C VAL A 52 17.73 5.14 -0.91
N GLY A 53 18.25 6.12 -0.15
CA GLY A 53 17.59 7.41 0.05
C GLY A 53 17.32 8.14 -1.27
N ASP A 54 18.34 8.24 -2.12
CA ASP A 54 18.25 8.89 -3.43
C ASP A 54 17.19 8.23 -4.31
N THR A 55 17.13 6.90 -4.32
CA THR A 55 16.13 6.11 -5.08
C THR A 55 14.71 6.34 -4.57
N LEU A 56 14.54 6.51 -3.26
CA LEU A 56 13.25 6.73 -2.61
C LEU A 56 12.84 8.22 -2.58
N GLY A 57 13.68 9.13 -3.10
CA GLY A 57 13.44 10.57 -3.03
C GLY A 57 13.49 11.12 -1.60
N THR A 58 14.28 10.51 -0.73
CA THR A 58 14.42 10.89 0.68
C THR A 58 15.90 11.02 1.09
N THR A 59 16.16 11.43 2.33
CA THR A 59 17.53 11.56 2.82
C THR A 59 18.09 10.21 3.27
N ARG A 60 19.42 10.06 3.28
CA ARG A 60 20.12 8.89 3.84
C ARG A 60 19.64 8.54 5.26
N GLN A 61 19.47 9.55 6.12
CA GLN A 61 19.05 9.36 7.51
C GLN A 61 17.59 8.88 7.59
N ALA A 62 16.71 9.44 6.76
CA ALA A 62 15.31 9.02 6.70
C ALA A 62 15.18 7.58 6.18
N ALA A 63 15.96 7.19 5.17
CA ALA A 63 16.03 5.81 4.70
C ALA A 63 16.56 4.86 5.79
N GLN A 64 17.67 5.22 6.44
CA GLN A 64 18.25 4.42 7.52
C GLN A 64 17.26 4.23 8.69
N GLU A 65 16.57 5.29 9.12
CA GLU A 65 15.59 5.24 10.20
C GLU A 65 14.38 4.38 9.83
N ARG A 66 13.88 4.50 8.59
CA ARG A 66 12.72 3.72 8.10
C ARG A 66 12.99 2.21 8.07
N PHE A 67 14.23 1.82 7.79
CA PHE A 67 14.63 0.42 7.56
C PHE A 67 15.61 -0.10 8.60
N ARG A 68 15.66 0.53 9.78
CA ARG A 68 16.58 0.13 10.86
C ARG A 68 16.30 -1.26 11.44
N ASP A 69 15.09 -1.78 11.19
CA ASP A 69 14.60 -3.09 11.60
C ASP A 69 14.83 -4.19 10.55
N LEU A 70 15.49 -3.88 9.42
CA LEU A 70 15.85 -4.84 8.36
C LEU A 70 17.15 -5.61 8.60
#